data_AF-A0A2D4IZT6-F1
#
_entry.id   AF-A0A2D4IZT6-F1
#
_cell.length_a   1.000
_cell.length_b   1.000
_cell.length_c   1.000
_cell.angle_alpha   90.00
_cell.angle_beta   90.00
_cell.angle_gamma   90.00
#
_symmetry.space_group_name_H-M   'P 1'
#
loop_
_entity.id
_entity.type
_entity.pdbx_description
1 polymer ?
#
loop_
_entity_poly.entity_id
_entity_poly.type
_entity_poly.pdbx_seq_one_letter_code
_entity_poly.pdbx_strand_id
1 'polypeptide(L)'
;VHGHPKQQRINRRRATNGWIPIGAASEKAVYVVNEPEPAVRKSYQAVERDGEIIRVRDTVLLKSGPRKKSMPYVAKISALWEDPKTGELMMSLLWYYRPEHTQGGRNSSMHQNEIFASRHQDENSVACIEEKCYVLTFAEYCRFCALAKRRVEGIPGKKTVMVPPSEEYSTPAHRKVPEDTDPELVFLCRHVYDFRHGRILKNPQ
;
A
#
# COMPACT_ATOMS: atom_id res chain seq x y z
N VAL A 1 46.85 1.63 -23.12
CA VAL A 1 46.57 2.46 -21.93
C VAL A 1 45.07 2.76 -21.90
N HIS A 2 44.37 2.08 -21.00
CA HIS A 2 43.10 2.39 -20.32
C HIS A 2 42.06 3.25 -21.06
N GLY A 3 41.08 2.58 -21.69
CA GLY A 3 39.79 3.19 -22.04
C GLY A 3 38.88 3.23 -20.81
N HIS A 4 38.45 4.42 -20.40
CA HIS A 4 37.50 4.60 -19.30
C HIS A 4 36.09 4.09 -19.66
N PRO A 5 35.39 3.38 -18.76
CA PRO A 5 33.99 3.02 -18.99
C PRO A 5 33.07 4.22 -18.75
N LYS A 6 32.10 4.40 -19.67
CA LYS A 6 31.07 5.43 -19.63
C LYS A 6 30.24 5.33 -18.34
N GLN A 7 30.31 6.37 -17.52
CA GLN A 7 29.59 6.51 -16.27
C GLN A 7 28.16 6.96 -16.55
N GLN A 8 27.22 6.03 -16.67
CA GLN A 8 25.81 6.34 -17.00
C GLN A 8 24.79 5.73 -16.03
N ARG A 9 25.13 5.63 -14.74
CA ARG A 9 24.30 4.87 -13.77
C ARG A 9 23.96 5.59 -12.46
N ILE A 10 24.24 6.90 -12.35
CA ILE A 10 24.15 7.63 -11.07
C ILE A 10 22.90 8.52 -10.94
N ASN A 11 22.28 8.97 -12.04
CA ASN A 11 21.13 9.89 -11.94
C ASN A 11 19.78 9.23 -11.63
N ARG A 12 19.51 8.01 -12.12
CA ARG A 12 18.18 7.37 -11.95
C ARG A 12 17.87 6.96 -10.51
N ARG A 13 18.87 6.56 -9.72
CA ARG A 13 18.68 6.07 -8.34
C ARG A 13 18.21 7.16 -7.36
N ARG A 14 18.52 8.43 -7.64
CA ARG A 14 18.08 9.56 -6.80
C ARG A 14 16.60 9.88 -6.99
N ALA A 15 16.06 9.69 -8.20
CA ALA A 15 14.67 10.02 -8.51
C ALA A 15 13.67 9.09 -7.81
N THR A 16 13.99 7.80 -7.68
CA THR A 16 13.09 6.79 -7.10
C THR A 16 13.32 6.54 -5.61
N ASN A 17 14.18 7.32 -4.94
CA ASN A 17 14.57 7.08 -3.53
C ASN A 17 15.02 5.62 -3.28
N GLY A 18 15.84 5.08 -4.19
CA GLY A 18 16.41 3.72 -4.09
C GLY A 18 15.52 2.59 -4.62
N TRP A 19 14.23 2.83 -4.89
CA TRP A 19 13.34 1.80 -5.44
C TRP A 19 13.75 1.42 -6.86
N ILE A 20 13.79 0.11 -7.13
CA ILE A 20 14.06 -0.46 -8.46
C ILE A 20 12.90 -1.38 -8.87
N PRO A 21 12.51 -1.40 -10.16
CA PRO A 21 11.49 -2.33 -10.63
C PRO A 21 12.03 -3.77 -10.63
N ILE A 22 11.17 -4.74 -10.29
CA ILE A 22 11.48 -6.16 -10.34
C ILE A 22 10.52 -6.92 -11.28
N GLY A 23 11.07 -7.93 -11.95
CA GLY A 23 10.36 -8.75 -12.94
C GLY A 23 10.39 -8.15 -14.37
N ALA A 24 9.85 -8.91 -15.31
CA ALA A 24 9.74 -8.48 -16.70
C ALA A 24 8.73 -7.33 -16.84
N ALA A 25 9.09 -6.33 -17.64
CA ALA A 25 8.16 -5.26 -18.00
C ALA A 25 7.05 -5.81 -18.90
N SER A 26 5.84 -5.28 -18.73
CA SER A 26 4.66 -5.61 -19.55
C SER A 26 3.89 -4.34 -19.84
N GLU A 27 3.25 -4.25 -21.01
CA GLU A 27 2.32 -3.16 -21.29
C GLU A 27 1.00 -3.39 -20.54
N LYS A 28 0.56 -2.39 -19.76
CA LYS A 28 -0.73 -2.42 -19.07
C LYS A 28 -1.45 -1.09 -19.22
N ALA A 29 -2.77 -1.16 -19.33
CA ALA A 29 -3.63 0.01 -19.18
C ALA A 29 -3.63 0.43 -17.71
N VAL A 30 -3.15 1.63 -17.42
CA VAL A 30 -3.07 2.18 -16.06
C VAL A 30 -3.84 3.49 -15.98
N TYR A 31 -4.39 3.77 -14.79
CA TYR A 31 -4.97 5.08 -14.52
C TYR A 31 -3.87 6.15 -14.61
N VAL A 32 -4.14 7.22 -15.36
CA VAL A 32 -3.27 8.39 -15.45
C VAL A 32 -4.02 9.67 -15.16
N VAL A 33 -3.46 10.56 -14.33
CA VAL A 33 -4.13 11.80 -13.96
C VAL A 33 -4.27 12.68 -15.20
N ASN A 34 -5.46 13.26 -15.38
CA ASN A 34 -5.86 14.06 -16.54
C ASN A 34 -6.03 13.30 -17.86
N GLU A 35 -5.97 11.96 -17.86
CA GLU A 35 -6.34 11.15 -19.02
C GLU A 35 -7.77 10.62 -18.84
N PRO A 36 -8.66 10.74 -19.85
CA PRO A 36 -10.05 10.29 -19.73
C PRO A 36 -10.19 8.77 -19.68
N GLU A 37 -9.27 8.05 -20.30
CA GLU A 37 -9.23 6.58 -20.37
C GLU A 37 -7.90 6.07 -19.82
N PRO A 38 -7.87 4.83 -19.27
CA PRO A 38 -6.61 4.20 -18.86
C PRO A 38 -5.59 4.17 -20.00
N ALA A 39 -4.39 4.69 -19.74
CA ALA A 39 -3.35 4.81 -20.74
C ALA A 39 -2.42 3.60 -20.71
N VAL A 40 -1.97 3.12 -21.86
CA VAL A 40 -1.00 2.02 -21.94
C VAL A 40 0.36 2.52 -21.46
N ARG A 41 0.94 1.85 -20.48
CA ARG A 41 2.26 2.15 -19.91
C ARG A 41 3.10 0.89 -19.76
N LYS A 42 4.42 1.07 -19.81
CA LYS A 42 5.38 0.04 -19.44
C LYS A 42 5.32 -0.16 -17.93
N SER A 43 4.83 -1.32 -17.51
CA SER A 43 4.48 -1.62 -16.12
C SER A 43 5.24 -2.81 -15.55
N TYR A 44 5.34 -2.84 -14.21
CA TYR A 44 6.04 -3.86 -13.44
C TYR A 44 5.10 -4.46 -12.40
N GLN A 45 5.39 -5.69 -11.94
CA GLN A 45 4.57 -6.33 -10.89
C GLN A 45 4.97 -5.88 -9.48
N ALA A 46 6.19 -5.39 -9.32
CA ALA A 46 6.72 -5.01 -8.02
C ALA A 46 7.94 -4.09 -8.14
N VAL A 47 8.30 -3.49 -7.01
CA VAL A 47 9.53 -2.75 -6.77
C VAL A 47 10.25 -3.28 -5.54
N GLU A 48 11.57 -3.10 -5.51
CA GLU A 48 12.42 -3.51 -4.39
C GLU A 48 13.30 -2.35 -3.92
N ARG A 49 13.51 -2.24 -2.61
CA ARG A 49 14.51 -1.36 -1.98
C ARG A 49 15.02 -2.03 -0.72
N ASP A 50 16.34 -2.20 -0.61
CA ASP A 50 17.01 -2.75 0.58
C ASP A 50 16.44 -4.09 1.07
N GLY A 51 16.05 -4.96 0.13
CA GLY A 51 15.44 -6.27 0.39
C GLY A 51 13.93 -6.26 0.63
N GLU A 52 13.31 -5.08 0.81
CA GLU A 52 11.86 -4.95 0.93
C GLU A 52 11.22 -4.95 -0.47
N ILE A 53 10.22 -5.82 -0.65
CA ILE A 53 9.48 -5.97 -1.92
C ILE A 53 8.05 -5.47 -1.77
N ILE A 54 7.69 -4.48 -2.57
CA ILE A 54 6.34 -3.94 -2.67
C ILE A 54 5.74 -4.32 -4.02
N ARG A 55 4.57 -4.95 -3.99
CA ARG A 55 3.88 -5.47 -5.17
C ARG A 55 2.65 -4.64 -5.50
N VAL A 56 2.17 -4.76 -6.74
CA VAL A 56 0.82 -4.31 -7.08
C VAL A 56 -0.18 -4.99 -6.13
N ARG A 57 -1.18 -4.22 -5.66
CA ARG A 57 -2.17 -4.55 -4.61
C ARG A 57 -1.71 -4.45 -3.16
N ASP A 58 -0.41 -4.29 -2.90
CA ASP A 58 0.06 -3.97 -1.56
C ASP A 58 -0.42 -2.56 -1.13
N THR A 59 -0.47 -2.36 0.18
CA THR A 59 -0.77 -1.06 0.78
C THR A 59 0.48 -0.43 1.36
N VAL A 60 0.61 0.89 1.23
CA VAL A 60 1.83 1.63 1.59
C VAL A 60 1.51 2.90 2.37
N LEU A 61 2.44 3.27 3.25
CA LEU A 61 2.51 4.58 3.87
C LEU A 61 3.26 5.54 2.95
N LEU A 62 2.67 6.71 2.74
CA LEU A 62 3.21 7.76 1.88
C LEU A 62 3.53 9.01 2.67
N LYS A 63 4.68 9.62 2.36
CA LYS A 63 5.19 10.80 3.03
C LYS A 63 4.23 11.98 2.92
N SER A 64 3.91 12.57 4.07
CA SER A 64 3.05 13.74 4.17
C SER A 64 3.84 15.03 3.97
N GLY A 65 4.12 15.39 2.71
CA GLY A 65 4.75 16.67 2.35
C GLY A 65 6.06 17.01 3.10
N PRO A 66 6.50 18.28 3.14
CA PRO A 66 7.73 18.68 3.81
C PRO A 66 7.62 18.74 5.35
N ARG A 67 6.41 18.61 5.91
CA ARG A 67 6.16 18.75 7.35
C ARG A 67 6.41 17.42 8.07
N LYS A 68 7.61 17.29 8.67
CA LYS A 68 8.12 16.11 9.40
C LYS A 68 7.21 15.49 10.48
N LYS A 69 6.12 16.15 10.91
CA LYS A 69 5.21 15.66 11.96
C LYS A 69 3.80 15.32 11.47
N SER A 70 3.54 15.39 10.16
CA SER A 70 2.20 15.07 9.65
C SER A 70 2.02 13.55 9.53
N MET A 71 0.83 13.10 9.90
CA MET A 71 0.44 11.69 9.87
C MET A 71 0.56 11.15 8.44
N PRO A 72 1.21 9.99 8.21
CA PRO A 72 1.41 9.46 6.86
C PRO A 72 0.07 9.09 6.21
N TYR A 73 -0.01 9.29 4.90
CA TYR A 73 -1.15 8.83 4.11
C TYR A 73 -1.07 7.33 3.85
N VAL A 74 -2.23 6.69 3.65
CA VAL A 74 -2.32 5.26 3.38
C VAL A 74 -2.93 5.07 2.00
N ALA A 75 -2.32 4.26 1.15
CA ALA A 75 -2.81 4.01 -0.20
C ALA A 75 -2.63 2.54 -0.62
N LYS A 76 -3.49 2.07 -1.54
CA LYS A 76 -3.33 0.78 -2.22
C LYS A 76 -2.78 1.00 -3.61
N ILE A 77 -1.71 0.28 -3.97
CA ILE A 77 -1.11 0.35 -5.29
C ILE A 77 -1.99 -0.41 -6.28
N SER A 78 -2.45 0.26 -7.34
CA SER A 78 -3.18 -0.36 -8.45
C SER A 78 -2.27 -0.69 -9.63
N ALA A 79 -1.20 0.08 -9.84
CA ALA A 79 -0.20 -0.16 -10.88
C ALA A 79 1.16 0.45 -10.51
N LEU A 80 2.23 -0.13 -11.06
CA LEU A 80 3.61 0.36 -11.01
C LEU A 80 4.10 0.50 -12.45
N TRP A 81 4.54 1.69 -12.87
CA TRP A 81 4.79 1.99 -14.28
C TRP A 81 5.84 3.07 -14.49
N GLU A 82 6.45 3.09 -15.67
CA GLU A 82 7.47 4.06 -16.06
C GLU A 82 6.81 5.24 -16.80
N ASP A 83 7.06 6.47 -16.34
CA ASP A 83 6.66 7.67 -17.06
C ASP A 83 7.39 7.72 -18.41
N PRO A 84 6.68 7.71 -19.55
CA PRO A 84 7.32 7.70 -20.86
C PRO A 84 8.11 8.98 -21.17
N LYS A 85 7.81 10.10 -20.51
CA LYS A 85 8.50 11.39 -20.74
C LYS A 85 9.79 11.50 -19.92
N THR A 86 9.72 11.13 -18.65
CA THR A 86 10.83 11.34 -17.70
C THR A 86 11.65 10.07 -17.44
N GLY A 87 11.06 8.89 -17.70
CA GLY A 87 11.61 7.60 -17.28
C GLY A 87 11.52 7.37 -15.77
N GLU A 88 10.77 8.20 -15.03
CA GLU A 88 10.57 8.04 -13.60
C GLU A 88 9.64 6.85 -13.30
N LEU A 89 9.90 6.17 -12.19
CA LEU A 89 9.05 5.08 -11.73
C LEU A 89 7.90 5.64 -10.89
N MET A 90 6.69 5.43 -11.39
CA MET A 90 5.44 5.96 -10.85
C MET A 90 4.56 4.81 -10.33
N MET A 91 3.61 5.17 -9.48
CA MET A 91 2.52 4.30 -9.06
C MET A 91 1.18 4.99 -9.26
N SER A 92 0.20 4.24 -9.78
CA SER A 92 -1.21 4.61 -9.67
C SER A 92 -1.77 3.97 -8.41
N LEU A 93 -2.64 4.67 -7.70
CA LEU A 93 -3.11 4.22 -6.38
C LEU A 93 -4.55 4.60 -6.07
N LEU A 94 -5.07 3.99 -5.01
CA LEU A 94 -6.36 4.30 -4.39
C LEU A 94 -6.13 4.74 -2.94
N TRP A 95 -6.64 5.91 -2.57
CA TRP A 95 -6.47 6.46 -1.23
C TRP A 95 -7.33 5.75 -0.19
N TYR A 96 -6.75 5.54 0.99
CA TYR A 96 -7.48 5.36 2.23
C TYR A 96 -7.43 6.65 3.06
N TYR A 97 -8.54 6.96 3.72
CA TYR A 97 -8.66 8.12 4.58
C TYR A 97 -8.63 7.70 6.04
N ARG A 98 -7.75 8.34 6.80
CA ARG A 98 -7.79 8.28 8.27
C ARG A 98 -8.89 9.21 8.77
N PRO A 99 -9.53 8.94 9.92
CA PRO A 99 -10.54 9.83 10.51
C PRO A 99 -10.10 11.29 10.58
N GLU A 100 -8.84 11.54 10.92
CA GLU A 100 -8.20 12.85 11.01
C GLU A 100 -8.16 13.61 9.66
N HIS A 101 -8.23 12.89 8.55
CA HIS A 101 -8.23 13.45 7.19
C HIS A 101 -9.65 13.59 6.60
N THR A 102 -10.69 13.20 7.34
CA THR A 102 -12.09 13.34 6.91
C THR A 102 -12.69 14.64 7.42
N GLN A 103 -13.71 15.17 6.72
CA GLN A 103 -14.42 16.38 7.15
C GLN A 103 -15.11 16.22 8.53
N GLY A 104 -15.53 15.00 8.87
CA GLY A 104 -16.16 14.69 10.15
C GLY A 104 -15.18 14.48 11.32
N GLY A 105 -13.88 14.38 11.03
CA GLY A 105 -12.85 14.11 12.04
C GLY A 105 -12.98 12.74 12.73
N ARG A 106 -12.14 12.54 13.75
CA ARG A 106 -12.22 11.36 14.62
C ARG A 106 -13.33 11.52 15.66
N ASN A 107 -14.10 10.45 15.87
CA ASN A 107 -14.99 10.32 17.02
C ASN A 107 -14.49 9.24 18.00
N SER A 108 -15.01 9.24 19.23
CA SER A 108 -14.60 8.31 20.29
C SER A 108 -15.02 6.85 20.06
N SER A 109 -15.98 6.60 19.17
CA SER A 109 -16.44 5.24 18.83
C SER A 109 -15.59 4.55 17.75
N MET A 110 -14.75 5.31 17.04
CA MET A 110 -13.86 4.79 16.00
C MET A 110 -12.66 4.09 16.62
N HIS A 111 -12.29 2.94 16.05
CA HIS A 111 -11.09 2.22 16.49
C HIS A 111 -9.83 3.02 16.15
N GLN A 112 -8.78 2.92 16.97
CA GLN A 112 -7.53 3.69 16.79
C GLN A 112 -6.94 3.53 15.39
N ASN A 113 -6.81 2.27 14.92
CA ASN A 113 -6.24 1.93 13.62
C ASN A 113 -7.29 1.88 12.49
N GLU A 114 -8.49 2.45 12.69
CA GLU A 114 -9.52 2.46 11.65
C GLU A 114 -9.20 3.47 10.55
N ILE A 115 -9.36 3.03 9.30
CA ILE A 115 -9.27 3.84 8.09
C ILE A 115 -10.43 3.51 7.15
N PHE A 116 -10.66 4.37 6.17
CA PHE A 116 -11.79 4.29 5.24
C PHE A 116 -11.32 4.17 3.80
N ALA A 117 -11.79 3.14 3.08
CA ALA A 117 -11.49 2.98 1.67
C ALA A 117 -12.15 4.11 0.86
N SER A 118 -11.49 4.61 -0.19
CA SER A 118 -12.08 5.58 -1.11
C SER A 118 -11.90 5.14 -2.57
N ARG A 119 -12.76 5.64 -3.45
CA ARG A 119 -12.58 5.55 -4.92
C ARG A 119 -11.67 6.66 -5.47
N HIS A 120 -11.06 7.47 -4.61
CA HIS A 120 -10.12 8.51 -5.00
C HIS A 120 -8.85 7.88 -5.57
N GLN A 121 -8.67 8.01 -6.89
CA GLN A 121 -7.49 7.57 -7.62
C GLN A 121 -6.50 8.72 -7.80
N ASP A 122 -5.21 8.40 -7.77
CA ASP A 122 -4.13 9.36 -7.93
C ASP A 122 -2.87 8.69 -8.46
N GLU A 123 -1.86 9.51 -8.78
CA GLU A 123 -0.53 9.10 -9.19
C GLU A 123 0.55 9.72 -8.30
N ASN A 124 1.53 8.93 -7.91
CA ASN A 124 2.67 9.41 -7.16
C ASN A 124 3.95 8.74 -7.67
N SER A 125 5.09 9.41 -7.45
CA SER A 125 6.39 8.75 -7.58
C SER A 125 6.53 7.65 -6.54
N VAL A 126 7.14 6.52 -6.90
CA VAL A 126 7.48 5.48 -5.91
C VAL A 126 8.44 6.00 -4.84
N ALA A 127 9.13 7.11 -5.10
CA ALA A 127 9.99 7.77 -4.12
C ALA A 127 9.24 8.25 -2.87
N CYS A 128 7.93 8.47 -2.97
CA CYS A 128 7.07 8.87 -1.87
C CYS A 128 6.75 7.73 -0.88
N ILE A 129 7.08 6.48 -1.23
CA ILE A 129 6.86 5.32 -0.37
C ILE A 129 7.82 5.38 0.81
N GLU A 130 7.23 5.46 2.00
CA GLU A 130 7.95 5.33 3.27
C GLU A 130 8.09 3.86 3.64
N GLU A 131 6.96 3.15 3.73
CA GLU A 131 6.92 1.78 4.23
C GLU A 131 5.70 1.01 3.70
N LYS A 132 5.80 -0.32 3.70
CA LYS A 132 4.65 -1.21 3.45
C LYS A 132 3.78 -1.31 4.70
N CYS A 133 2.46 -1.32 4.51
CA CYS A 133 1.49 -1.52 5.58
C CYS A 133 0.41 -2.51 5.14
N TYR A 134 -0.50 -2.86 6.05
CA TYR A 134 -1.54 -3.85 5.80
C TYR A 134 -2.91 -3.29 6.17
N VAL A 135 -3.86 -3.41 5.24
CA VAL A 135 -5.26 -3.02 5.48
C VAL A 135 -6.13 -4.27 5.46
N LEU A 136 -6.72 -4.57 6.61
CA LEU A 136 -7.48 -5.79 6.86
C LEU A 136 -8.98 -5.50 6.97
N THR A 137 -9.78 -6.50 6.59
CA THR A 137 -11.21 -6.53 6.96
C THR A 137 -11.36 -6.70 8.48
N PHE A 138 -12.55 -6.43 9.01
CA PHE A 138 -12.82 -6.62 10.44
C PHE A 138 -12.48 -8.01 10.95
N ALA A 139 -12.91 -9.05 10.23
CA ALA A 139 -12.66 -10.44 10.64
C ALA A 139 -11.17 -10.81 10.57
N GLU A 140 -10.41 -10.27 9.62
CA GLU A 140 -8.96 -10.47 9.55
C GLU A 140 -8.24 -9.71 10.66
N TYR A 141 -8.64 -8.47 10.94
CA TYR A 141 -8.05 -7.65 11.98
C TYR A 141 -8.27 -8.22 13.39
N CYS A 142 -9.49 -8.70 13.70
CA CYS A 142 -9.75 -9.38 14.97
C CYS A 142 -8.87 -10.63 15.14
N ARG A 143 -8.65 -11.41 14.07
CA ARG A 143 -7.73 -12.56 14.11
C ARG A 143 -6.29 -12.11 14.36
N PHE A 144 -5.84 -11.06 13.69
CA PHE A 144 -4.52 -10.47 13.91
C PHE A 144 -4.33 -10.04 15.38
N CYS A 145 -5.27 -9.27 15.95
CA CYS A 145 -5.19 -8.84 17.34
C CYS A 145 -5.17 -10.02 18.33
N ALA A 146 -5.98 -11.05 18.09
CA ALA A 146 -5.99 -12.25 18.93
C ALA A 146 -4.64 -12.99 18.89
N LEU A 147 -4.01 -13.10 17.70
CA LEU A 147 -2.69 -13.71 17.54
C LEU A 147 -1.59 -12.87 18.19
N ALA A 148 -1.63 -11.54 18.03
CA ALA A 148 -0.69 -10.62 18.66
C ALA A 148 -0.75 -10.72 20.19
N LYS A 149 -1.95 -10.71 20.77
CA LYS A 149 -2.15 -10.84 22.22
C LYS A 149 -1.60 -12.17 22.76
N ARG A 150 -1.90 -13.30 22.09
CA ARG A 150 -1.37 -14.62 22.49
C ARG A 150 0.15 -14.66 22.50
N ARG A 151 0.78 -13.98 21.54
CA ARG A 151 2.24 -13.90 21.44
C ARG A 151 2.84 -13.14 22.62
N VAL A 152 2.24 -12.01 23.00
CA VAL A 152 2.62 -11.25 24.19
C VAL A 152 2.45 -12.09 25.46
N GLU A 153 1.41 -12.92 25.53
CA GLU A 153 1.14 -13.82 26.66
C GLU A 153 1.97 -15.11 26.65
N GLY A 154 2.83 -15.32 25.63
CA GLY A 154 3.69 -16.51 25.52
C GLY A 154 2.93 -17.84 25.34
N ILE A 155 1.66 -17.80 24.90
CA ILE A 155 0.83 -18.99 24.76
C ILE A 155 1.30 -19.82 23.55
N PRO A 156 1.72 -21.09 23.74
CA PRO A 156 2.24 -21.92 22.65
C PRO A 156 1.22 -22.12 21.53
N GLY A 157 1.61 -21.73 20.32
CA GLY A 157 0.76 -21.77 19.13
C GLY A 157 0.67 -23.14 18.49
N LYS A 158 0.03 -24.12 19.12
CA LYS A 158 -0.44 -25.29 18.37
C LYS A 158 -1.73 -24.92 17.64
N LYS A 159 -1.60 -24.49 16.38
CA LYS A 159 -2.74 -24.43 15.46
C LYS A 159 -3.16 -25.87 15.18
N THR A 160 -4.06 -26.45 15.96
CA THR A 160 -4.90 -27.53 15.45
C THR A 160 -5.78 -26.89 14.37
N VAL A 161 -5.31 -26.97 13.13
CA VAL A 161 -6.08 -26.58 11.96
C VAL A 161 -7.19 -27.62 11.82
N MET A 162 -8.31 -27.39 12.52
CA MET A 162 -9.46 -28.31 12.52
C MET A 162 -10.11 -28.41 11.15
N VAL A 163 -9.92 -27.39 10.30
CA VAL A 163 -10.49 -27.29 8.96
C VAL A 163 -9.35 -27.36 7.95
N PRO A 164 -9.36 -28.32 7.00
CA PRO A 164 -8.35 -28.39 5.94
C PRO A 164 -8.20 -27.03 5.24
N PRO A 165 -6.96 -26.60 4.93
CA PRO A 165 -6.75 -25.37 4.18
C PRO A 165 -7.41 -25.52 2.80
N SER A 166 -8.35 -24.64 2.49
CA SER A 166 -8.92 -24.50 1.14
C SER A 166 -8.22 -23.38 0.41
N GLU A 167 -7.76 -23.64 -0.83
CA GLU A 167 -7.17 -22.61 -1.68
C GLU A 167 -8.18 -21.49 -2.00
N GLU A 168 -9.47 -21.82 -2.13
CA GLU A 168 -10.54 -20.84 -2.43
C GLU A 168 -10.73 -19.81 -1.31
N TYR A 169 -10.50 -20.22 -0.05
CA TYR A 169 -10.64 -19.35 1.12
C TYR A 169 -9.29 -18.85 1.65
N SER A 170 -8.21 -19.09 0.92
CA SER A 170 -6.88 -18.64 1.31
C SER A 170 -6.79 -17.11 1.30
N THR A 171 -6.23 -16.54 2.37
CA THR A 171 -5.96 -15.10 2.42
C THR A 171 -4.97 -14.75 1.29
N PRO A 172 -5.32 -13.83 0.36
CA PRO A 172 -4.41 -13.43 -0.71
C PRO A 172 -3.08 -12.93 -0.16
N ALA A 173 -1.99 -13.20 -0.87
CA ALA A 173 -0.64 -12.89 -0.40
C ALA A 173 -0.45 -11.42 0.04
N HIS A 174 -1.04 -10.45 -0.67
CA HIS A 174 -0.99 -9.01 -0.35
C HIS A 174 -1.74 -8.63 0.94
N ARG A 175 -2.56 -9.52 1.50
CA ARG A 175 -3.26 -9.36 2.79
C ARG A 175 -2.69 -10.25 3.89
N LYS A 176 -1.71 -11.10 3.58
CA LYS A 176 -1.07 -11.94 4.58
C LYS A 176 -0.07 -11.09 5.35
N VAL A 177 -0.38 -10.83 6.62
CA VAL A 177 0.48 -10.06 7.53
C VAL A 177 1.57 -10.97 8.09
N PRO A 178 2.86 -10.65 7.91
CA PRO A 178 3.96 -11.32 8.59
C PRO A 178 3.80 -11.28 10.11
N GLU A 179 4.30 -12.32 10.76
CA GLU A 179 4.11 -12.53 12.18
C GLU A 179 4.83 -11.49 13.06
N ASP A 180 5.91 -10.93 12.56
CA ASP A 180 6.79 -9.92 13.14
C ASP A 180 6.42 -8.47 12.76
N THR A 181 5.30 -8.28 12.05
CA THR A 181 4.85 -6.93 11.65
C THR A 181 4.47 -6.09 12.86
N ASP A 182 4.95 -4.84 12.91
CA ASP A 182 4.53 -3.84 13.88
C ASP A 182 3.00 -3.61 13.80
N PRO A 183 2.26 -3.77 14.92
CA PRO A 183 0.82 -3.51 14.95
C PRO A 183 0.39 -2.13 14.45
N GLU A 184 1.25 -1.10 14.53
CA GLU A 184 0.98 0.25 14.01
C GLU A 184 0.92 0.30 12.47
N LEU A 185 1.48 -0.69 11.78
CA LEU A 185 1.40 -0.86 10.33
C LEU A 185 0.17 -1.65 9.88
N VAL A 186 -0.68 -2.10 10.81
CA VAL A 186 -1.87 -2.89 10.52
C VAL A 186 -3.13 -2.07 10.80
N PHE A 187 -3.88 -1.80 9.74
CA PHE A 187 -5.09 -0.99 9.76
C PHE A 187 -6.36 -1.82 9.59
N LEU A 188 -7.43 -1.35 10.22
CA LEU A 188 -8.79 -1.88 10.06
C LEU A 188 -9.54 -1.04 9.04
N CYS A 189 -10.15 -1.68 8.03
CA CYS A 189 -11.08 -1.02 7.11
C CYS A 189 -12.43 -1.72 7.10
N ARG A 190 -13.49 -0.97 7.44
CA ARG A 190 -14.89 -1.45 7.44
C ARG A 190 -15.83 -0.58 6.61
N HIS A 191 -15.48 0.67 6.41
CA HIS A 191 -16.34 1.66 5.79
C HIS A 191 -15.65 2.29 4.58
N VAL A 192 -16.48 2.87 3.71
CA VAL A 192 -16.03 3.61 2.54
C VAL A 192 -16.22 5.10 2.81
N TYR A 193 -15.23 5.92 2.46
CA TYR A 193 -15.32 7.37 2.49
C TYR A 193 -15.59 7.91 1.09
N ASP A 194 -16.70 8.62 0.94
CA ASP A 194 -17.02 9.38 -0.24
C ASP A 194 -16.30 10.74 -0.17
N PHE A 195 -15.13 10.80 -0.80
CA PHE A 195 -14.29 12.00 -0.79
C PHE A 195 -14.92 13.19 -1.51
N ARG A 196 -15.89 12.96 -2.42
CA ARG A 196 -16.57 14.03 -3.16
C ARG A 196 -17.58 14.75 -2.28
N HIS A 197 -18.29 14.01 -1.44
CA HIS A 197 -19.34 14.54 -0.56
C HIS A 197 -18.92 14.64 0.91
N GLY A 198 -17.69 14.26 1.26
CA GLY A 198 -17.16 14.42 2.61
C GLY A 198 -17.79 13.49 3.67
N ARG A 199 -18.34 12.34 3.28
CA ARG A 199 -19.12 11.47 4.18
C ARG A 199 -18.66 10.01 4.19
N ILE A 200 -18.85 9.36 5.34
CA ILE A 200 -18.61 7.92 5.51
C ILE A 200 -19.89 7.15 5.15
N LEU A 201 -19.76 6.17 4.26
CA LEU A 201 -20.84 5.28 3.84
C LEU A 201 -20.90 4.09 4.79
N LYS A 202 -22.05 3.92 5.47
CA LYS A 202 -22.28 2.81 6.42
C LYS A 202 -22.60 1.48 5.73
N ASN A 203 -23.17 1.52 4.52
CA ASN A 203 -23.45 0.36 3.67
C ASN A 203 -23.04 0.69 2.22
N PRO A 204 -21.86 0.26 1.75
CA PRO A 204 -21.52 0.40 0.33
C PRO A 204 -22.42 -0.54 -0.48
N GLN A 205 -23.22 0.03 -1.40
CA GLN A 205 -23.97 -0.74 -2.40
C GLN A 205 -23.05 -1.30 -3.49
#